data_AF-T0YL75-F1
#
_entry.id   AF-T0YL75-F1
#
_cell.length_a   1.000
_cell.length_b   1.000
_cell.length_c   1.000
_cell.angle_alpha   90.00
_cell.angle_beta   90.00
_cell.angle_gamma   90.00
#
_symmetry.space_group_name_H-M   'P 1'
#
loop_
_entity.id
_entity.type
_entity.pdbx_description
1 polymer ?
#
loop_
_entity_poly.entity_id
_entity_poly.type
_entity_poly.pdbx_seq_one_letter_code
_entity_poly.pdbx_strand_id
1 'polypeptide(L)'
;MGYDLTRLLVGSEGTLAVIAEATLRLLPCPTARLTYRAIYGSYGAATRAISAVLNQPLAPSAIEFLDERALALIRTEVPEIPEAGRALLLIELEQNHPFTPSEIEAFEARLG
;
A
#
# COMPACT_ATOMS: atom_id res chain seq x y z
N MET A 1 4.75 28.26 25.77
CA MET A 1 4.88 26.91 25.18
C MET A 1 3.75 26.07 25.77
N GLY A 2 2.76 25.68 24.99
CA GLY A 2 1.63 24.85 25.44
C GLY A 2 1.85 23.38 25.08
N TYR A 3 1.16 22.47 25.77
CA TYR A 3 1.23 21.03 25.50
C TYR A 3 0.37 20.65 24.28
N ASP A 4 0.86 19.71 23.48
CA ASP A 4 0.13 19.11 22.37
C ASP A 4 -0.77 17.97 22.90
N LEU A 5 -1.96 18.33 23.37
CA LEU A 5 -2.93 17.38 23.91
C LEU A 5 -3.46 16.43 22.83
N THR A 6 -3.46 16.83 21.56
CA THR A 6 -3.86 15.95 20.46
C THR A 6 -2.97 14.72 20.40
N ARG A 7 -1.65 14.91 20.49
CA ARG A 7 -0.69 13.80 20.52
C ARG A 7 -0.78 12.92 21.77
N LEU A 8 -1.31 13.43 22.87
CA LEU A 8 -1.56 12.63 24.06
C LEU A 8 -2.79 11.71 23.87
N LEU A 9 -3.82 12.20 23.17
CA LEU A 9 -5.08 11.46 22.99
C LEU A 9 -5.04 10.47 21.83
N VAL A 10 -4.32 10.78 20.75
CA VAL A 10 -4.16 9.86 19.60
C VAL A 10 -3.43 8.60 20.03
N GLY A 11 -4.07 7.44 19.85
CA GLY A 11 -3.52 6.14 20.26
C GLY A 11 -3.80 5.76 21.72
N SER A 12 -4.60 6.54 22.46
CA SER A 12 -4.95 6.23 23.86
C SER A 12 -5.93 5.06 24.03
N GLU A 13 -6.51 4.55 22.94
CA GLU A 13 -7.44 3.42 22.93
C GLU A 13 -8.60 3.55 23.95
N GLY A 14 -9.05 4.79 24.21
CA GLY A 14 -10.16 5.07 25.11
C GLY A 14 -9.80 5.11 26.61
N THR A 15 -8.53 4.96 26.96
CA THR A 15 -8.07 4.98 28.37
C THR A 15 -8.03 6.38 28.98
N LEU A 16 -7.85 7.41 28.15
CA LEU A 16 -7.65 8.79 28.61
C LEU A 16 -8.85 9.71 28.36
N ALA A 17 -9.65 9.44 27.33
CA ALA A 17 -10.83 10.23 27.00
C ALA A 17 -11.73 9.50 26.00
N VAL A 18 -12.95 10.01 25.83
CA VAL A 18 -13.84 9.70 24.70
C VAL A 18 -13.76 10.85 23.70
N ILE A 19 -13.42 10.56 22.45
CA ILE A 19 -13.38 11.57 21.38
C ILE A 19 -14.79 11.70 20.80
N ALA A 20 -15.43 12.86 21.00
CA ALA A 20 -16.75 13.14 20.45
C ALA A 20 -16.70 13.70 19.02
N GLU A 21 -15.71 14.54 18.73
CA GLU A 21 -15.53 15.21 17.44
C GLU A 21 -14.04 15.28 17.09
N ALA A 22 -13.74 15.25 15.79
CA ALA A 22 -12.38 15.41 15.27
C ALA A 22 -12.39 16.29 14.03
N THR A 23 -11.53 17.31 14.01
CA THR A 23 -11.26 18.10 12.80
C THR A 23 -10.06 17.50 12.08
N LEU A 24 -10.26 17.08 10.83
CA LEU A 24 -9.24 16.41 10.02
C LEU A 24 -8.87 17.27 8.81
N ARG A 25 -7.59 17.21 8.42
CA ARG A 25 -7.13 17.75 7.14
C ARG A 25 -7.33 16.70 6.06
N LEU A 26 -8.18 16.99 5.09
CA LEU A 26 -8.41 16.10 3.94
C LEU A 26 -7.36 16.34 2.85
N LEU A 27 -7.03 15.27 2.12
CA LEU A 27 -6.28 15.34 0.87
C LEU A 27 -7.28 15.46 -0.30
N PRO A 28 -6.90 16.11 -1.41
CA PRO A 28 -7.73 16.12 -2.62
C PRO A 28 -7.91 14.68 -3.15
N CYS A 29 -9.07 14.42 -3.74
CA CYS A 29 -9.32 13.15 -4.43
C CYS A 29 -8.44 13.08 -5.69
N PRO A 30 -7.65 12.00 -5.87
CA PRO A 30 -6.82 11.84 -7.07
C PRO A 30 -7.68 11.66 -8.32
N THR A 31 -7.19 12.16 -9.45
CA THR A 31 -7.89 12.07 -10.75
C THR A 31 -7.50 10.84 -11.56
N ALA A 32 -6.40 10.17 -11.19
CA ALA A 32 -5.95 8.92 -11.78
C ALA A 32 -5.48 7.96 -10.69
N ARG A 33 -5.81 6.67 -10.86
CA ARG A 33 -5.39 5.57 -9.99
C ARG A 33 -5.00 4.34 -10.81
N LEU A 34 -3.94 3.65 -10.40
CA LEU A 34 -3.56 2.33 -10.91
C LEU A 34 -3.34 1.38 -9.74
N THR A 35 -3.74 0.12 -9.93
CA THR A 35 -3.55 -0.94 -8.94
C THR A 35 -2.84 -2.11 -9.58
N TYR A 36 -1.72 -2.52 -8.98
CA TYR A 36 -0.94 -3.67 -9.39
C TYR A 36 -1.10 -4.81 -8.39
N ARG A 37 -1.11 -6.04 -8.92
CA ARG A 37 -1.02 -7.27 -8.15
C ARG A 37 0.20 -8.04 -8.63
N ALA A 38 1.26 -8.08 -7.84
CA ALA A 38 2.50 -8.77 -8.18
C ALA A 38 2.70 -9.98 -7.25
N ILE A 39 2.86 -11.16 -7.83
CA ILE A 39 3.00 -12.42 -7.09
C ILE A 39 4.43 -12.94 -7.22
N TYR A 40 5.02 -13.31 -6.09
CA TYR A 40 6.41 -13.71 -6.00
C TYR A 40 6.54 -15.13 -5.45
N GLY A 41 7.50 -15.88 -6.00
CA GLY A 41 7.86 -17.21 -5.51
C GLY A 41 8.71 -17.21 -4.22
N SER A 42 9.08 -16.02 -3.70
CA SER A 42 9.79 -15.91 -2.42
C SER A 42 9.56 -14.55 -1.76
N TYR A 43 9.64 -14.51 -0.43
CA TYR A 43 9.59 -13.26 0.34
C TYR A 43 10.71 -12.29 -0.06
N GLY A 44 11.92 -12.81 -0.28
CA GLY A 44 13.07 -11.98 -0.68
C GLY A 44 12.88 -11.28 -2.03
N ALA A 45 12.17 -11.89 -2.98
CA ALA A 45 11.83 -11.25 -4.25
C ALA A 45 10.82 -10.11 -4.03
N ALA A 46 9.76 -10.36 -3.27
CA ALA A 46 8.77 -9.33 -2.93
C ALA A 46 9.40 -8.14 -2.19
N THR A 47 10.25 -8.36 -1.19
CA THR A 47 10.91 -7.26 -0.45
C THR A 47 11.88 -6.45 -1.32
N ARG A 48 12.54 -7.10 -2.29
CA ARG A 48 13.36 -6.39 -3.28
C ARG A 48 12.50 -5.52 -4.19
N ALA A 49 11.35 -6.01 -4.64
CA ALA A 49 10.40 -5.24 -5.42
C ALA A 49 9.86 -4.04 -4.63
N ILE A 50 9.45 -4.22 -3.36
CA ILE A 50 9.06 -3.10 -2.46
C ILE A 50 10.16 -2.03 -2.43
N SER A 51 11.40 -2.45 -2.19
CA SER A 51 12.54 -1.51 -2.15
C SER A 51 12.75 -0.81 -3.50
N ALA A 52 12.57 -1.53 -4.62
CA ALA A 52 12.74 -0.95 -5.95
C ALA A 52 11.66 0.09 -6.29
N VAL A 53 10.39 -0.20 -5.95
CA VAL A 53 9.27 0.71 -6.26
C VAL A 53 9.19 1.91 -5.32
N LEU A 54 9.70 1.80 -4.08
CA LEU A 54 9.78 2.94 -3.16
C LEU A 54 10.91 3.92 -3.53
N ASN A 55 11.93 3.47 -4.26
CA ASN A 55 13.09 4.28 -4.63
C ASN A 55 12.98 4.90 -6.04
N GLN A 56 11.77 5.18 -6.51
CA GLN A 56 11.53 5.80 -7.81
C GLN A 56 10.68 7.08 -7.69
N PRO A 57 10.65 7.94 -8.73
CA PRO A 57 9.89 9.20 -8.68
C PRO A 57 8.39 9.00 -8.47
N LEU A 58 7.82 7.93 -9.05
CA LEU A 58 6.43 7.55 -8.86
C LEU A 58 6.29 6.63 -7.64
N ALA A 59 6.17 7.25 -6.46
CA ALA A 59 5.99 6.53 -5.20
C ALA A 59 4.54 6.02 -5.07
N PRO A 60 4.35 4.76 -4.62
CA PRO A 60 3.02 4.25 -4.31
C PRO A 60 2.29 5.02 -3.20
N SER A 61 0.98 5.18 -3.35
CA SER A 61 0.10 5.65 -2.29
C SER A 61 -0.13 4.58 -1.22
N ALA A 62 -0.13 3.31 -1.63
CA ALA A 62 -0.25 2.16 -0.74
C ALA A 62 0.55 0.96 -1.27
N ILE A 63 1.10 0.18 -0.33
CA ILE A 63 1.68 -1.14 -0.59
C ILE A 63 1.19 -2.07 0.51
N GLU A 64 0.50 -3.14 0.13
CA GLU A 64 0.12 -4.22 1.04
C GLU A 64 0.87 -5.49 0.68
N PHE A 65 1.42 -6.15 1.69
CA PHE A 65 2.13 -7.41 1.55
C PHE A 65 1.29 -8.53 2.16
N LEU A 66 1.02 -9.55 1.36
CA LEU A 66 0.36 -10.78 1.81
C LEU A 66 1.37 -11.92 1.77
N ASP A 67 1.51 -12.60 2.90
CA ASP A 67 2.39 -13.77 3.05
C ASP A 67 1.71 -15.06 2.56
N GLU A 68 2.45 -16.16 2.53
CA GLU A 68 1.95 -17.44 2.04
C GLU A 68 0.71 -17.93 2.79
N ARG A 69 0.59 -17.62 4.09
CA ARG A 69 -0.55 -18.03 4.91
C ARG A 69 -1.80 -17.25 4.55
N ALA A 70 -1.67 -15.93 4.40
CA ALA A 70 -2.75 -15.08 3.92
C ALA A 70 -3.20 -15.52 2.53
N LEU A 71 -2.27 -15.82 1.63
CA LEU A 71 -2.59 -16.35 0.29
C LEU A 71 -3.33 -17.68 0.37
N ALA A 72 -2.89 -18.62 1.20
CA ALA A 72 -3.57 -19.90 1.37
C ALA A 72 -5.04 -19.75 1.80
N LEU A 73 -5.35 -18.77 2.64
CA LEU A 73 -6.72 -18.51 3.09
C LEU A 73 -7.63 -17.95 2.00
N ILE A 74 -7.09 -17.14 1.08
CA ILE A 74 -7.89 -16.45 0.05
C ILE A 74 -7.90 -17.17 -1.31
N ARG A 75 -7.08 -18.21 -1.49
CA ARG A 75 -6.94 -18.95 -2.77
C ARG A 75 -8.26 -19.50 -3.32
N THR A 76 -9.18 -19.92 -2.46
CA THR A 76 -10.48 -20.44 -2.90
C THR A 76 -11.35 -19.37 -3.53
N GLU A 77 -11.19 -18.13 -3.07
CA GLU A 77 -11.97 -16.97 -3.53
C GLU A 77 -11.25 -16.22 -4.66
N VAL A 78 -9.93 -16.36 -4.78
CA VAL A 78 -9.08 -15.65 -5.75
C VAL A 78 -8.24 -16.66 -6.57
N PRO A 79 -8.84 -17.29 -7.60
CA PRO A 79 -8.21 -18.39 -8.33
C PRO A 79 -6.99 -17.98 -9.16
N GLU A 80 -6.77 -16.67 -9.40
CA GLU A 80 -5.60 -16.19 -10.13
C GLU A 80 -4.32 -16.20 -9.29
N ILE A 81 -4.38 -16.54 -8.00
CA ILE A 81 -3.20 -16.69 -7.14
C ILE A 81 -2.65 -18.11 -7.31
N PRO A 82 -1.51 -18.31 -8.02
CA PRO A 82 -0.96 -19.63 -8.30
C PRO A 82 -0.45 -20.29 -7.02
N GLU A 83 -0.59 -21.61 -6.87
CA GLU A 83 -0.10 -22.37 -5.70
C GLU A 83 1.37 -22.09 -5.37
N ALA A 84 2.21 -21.88 -6.40
CA ALA A 84 3.62 -21.55 -6.23
C ALA A 84 3.88 -20.15 -5.64
N GLY A 85 2.89 -19.26 -5.62
CA GLY A 85 2.98 -17.92 -5.06
C GLY A 85 3.19 -17.97 -3.55
N ARG A 86 4.30 -17.40 -3.08
CA ARG A 86 4.68 -17.34 -1.66
C ARG A 86 4.43 -15.97 -1.04
N ALA A 87 4.39 -14.93 -1.86
CA ALA A 87 4.08 -13.57 -1.44
C ALA A 87 3.33 -12.84 -2.54
N LEU A 88 2.52 -11.87 -2.15
CA LEU A 88 1.80 -10.99 -3.07
C LEU A 88 1.94 -9.55 -2.58
N LEU A 89 2.19 -8.65 -3.52
CA LEU A 89 2.10 -7.21 -3.32
C LEU A 89 0.85 -6.68 -4.01
N LEU A 90 -0.01 -6.00 -3.25
CA LEU A 90 -1.00 -5.08 -3.80
C LEU A 90 -0.42 -3.68 -3.72
N ILE A 91 -0.32 -3.01 -4.86
CA ILE A 91 0.33 -1.70 -4.94
C ILE A 91 -0.61 -0.73 -5.61
N GLU A 92 -0.85 0.41 -4.98
CA GLU A 92 -1.68 1.48 -5.52
C GLU A 92 -0.81 2.69 -5.86
N LEU A 93 -1.05 3.26 -7.04
CA LEU A 93 -0.50 4.52 -7.49
C LEU A 93 -1.64 5.51 -7.66
N GLU A 94 -1.42 6.75 -7.23
CA GLU A 94 -2.38 7.83 -7.36
C GLU A 94 -1.70 9.11 -7.85
N GLN A 95 -2.36 9.81 -8.77
CA GLN A 95 -1.90 11.08 -9.33
C GLN A 95 -3.07 12.03 -9.58
N ASN A 96 -2.75 13.32 -9.69
CA ASN A 96 -3.70 14.37 -10.07
C ASN A 96 -3.68 14.70 -11.57
N HIS A 97 -3.03 13.86 -12.36
CA HIS A 97 -3.03 13.88 -13.82
C HIS A 97 -3.01 12.43 -14.35
N PRO A 98 -3.38 12.19 -15.62
CA PRO A 98 -3.26 10.86 -16.22
C PRO A 98 -1.83 10.32 -16.13
N PHE A 99 -1.70 9.01 -15.92
CA PHE A 99 -0.43 8.31 -16.04
C PHE A 99 0.03 8.29 -17.49
N THR A 100 1.31 8.59 -17.73
CA THR A 100 1.93 8.42 -19.03
C THR A 100 2.33 6.97 -19.27
N PRO A 101 2.35 6.48 -20.53
CA PRO A 101 2.84 5.13 -20.83
C PRO A 101 4.26 4.87 -20.29
N SER A 102 5.15 5.86 -20.36
CA SER A 102 6.52 5.75 -19.83
C SER A 102 6.57 5.58 -18.31
N GLU A 103 5.65 6.20 -17.56
CA GLU A 103 5.56 6.01 -16.10
C GLU A 103 5.12 4.58 -15.75
N ILE A 104 4.14 4.05 -16.49
CA ILE A 104 3.64 2.69 -16.33
C ILE A 104 4.77 1.69 -16.63
N GLU A 105 5.41 1.81 -17.80
CA GLU A 105 6.51 0.93 -18.21
C GLU A 105 7.68 0.97 -17.22
N ALA A 106 8.06 2.17 -16.75
CA ALA A 106 9.14 2.32 -15.77
C ALA A 106 8.78 1.68 -14.42
N PHE A 107 7.52 1.81 -13.98
CA PHE A 107 7.03 1.20 -12.76
C PHE A 107 7.01 -0.34 -12.86
N GLU A 108 6.42 -0.87 -13.93
CA GLU A 108 6.33 -2.31 -14.19
C GLU A 108 7.71 -2.96 -14.26
N ALA A 109 8.69 -2.30 -14.88
CA ALA A 109 10.07 -2.77 -14.94
C ALA A 109 10.74 -2.95 -13.55
N ARG A 110 10.17 -2.38 -12.48
CA ARG A 110 10.66 -2.51 -11.09
C ARG A 110 9.91 -3.53 -10.25
N LEU A 111 8.81 -4.07 -10.76
CA LEU A 111 8.10 -5.15 -10.09
C LEU A 111 8.87 -6.48 -10.18
N GLY A 112 9.74 -6.64 -11.18
CA GLY A 112 10.67 -7.76 -11.30
C GLY A 112 10.07 -8.99 -11.97
#